data_AF-A0A2J6SHP1-F1
#
_entry.id   AF-A0A2J6SHP1-F1
#
_cell.length_a   1.000
_cell.length_b   1.000
_cell.length_c   1.000
_cell.angle_alpha   90.00
_cell.angle_beta   90.00
_cell.angle_gamma   90.00
#
_symmetry.space_group_name_H-M   'P 1'
#
loop_
_entity.id
_entity.type
_entity.pdbx_description
1 polymer ?
#
loop_
_entity_poly.entity_id
_entity_poly.type
_entity_poly.pdbx_seq_one_letter_code
_entity_poly.pdbx_strand_id
1 'polypeptide(L)'
;MAPKRPLEDDADSPKPKKHRTGFKIGPDNLPDGTHRRKVIKIKKDLIHKAKVKKSYAKLKAREPITPTPIPTEPGEPVEPASQDLHPERQAMLDAPRDLTPPVNQTQSFSQGPQQRRSKRPGYFEKEQAFAAQKKAEAEARRLEFERREKEKKQKIEERERFRKAMAKARTGGKNGQRKLGKESKVLLEKVRRIVGE
;
A
#
# COMPACT_ATOMS: atom_id res chain seq x y z
N MET A 1 21.40 46.25 57.20
CA MET A 1 21.85 46.22 55.79
C MET A 1 20.94 45.26 55.03
N ALA A 2 20.14 45.74 54.08
CA ALA A 2 19.22 44.90 53.32
C ALA A 2 19.92 44.33 52.06
N PRO A 3 19.70 43.05 51.70
CA PRO A 3 20.30 42.46 50.51
C PRO A 3 19.70 43.06 49.23
N LYS A 4 20.56 43.40 48.26
CA LYS A 4 20.16 43.92 46.94
C LYS A 4 19.30 42.88 46.21
N ARG A 5 18.16 43.30 45.67
CA ARG A 5 17.24 42.47 44.88
C ARG A 5 17.93 41.97 43.60
N PRO A 6 17.65 40.73 43.14
CA PRO A 6 18.16 40.24 41.87
C PRO A 6 17.56 41.06 40.71
N LEU A 7 18.38 41.30 39.69
CA LEU A 7 18.03 42.00 38.47
C LEU A 7 17.04 41.14 37.66
N GLU A 8 15.75 41.35 37.87
CA GLU A 8 14.70 40.97 36.93
C GLU A 8 14.74 42.00 35.79
N ASP A 9 15.41 41.66 34.68
CA ASP A 9 15.06 42.07 33.31
C ASP A 9 16.17 41.70 32.32
N ASP A 10 16.08 40.47 31.80
CA ASP A 10 16.73 40.08 30.53
C ASP A 10 15.85 39.07 29.76
N ALA A 11 14.52 39.17 29.94
CA ALA A 11 13.55 38.35 29.23
C ALA A 11 13.17 38.93 27.85
N ASP A 12 13.50 40.21 27.60
CA ASP A 12 13.04 40.97 26.41
C ASP A 12 14.18 41.45 25.49
N SER A 13 15.41 40.95 25.68
CA SER A 13 16.49 41.20 24.74
C SER A 13 16.24 40.41 23.43
N PRO A 14 16.16 41.08 22.25
CA PRO A 14 15.80 40.43 21.00
C PRO A 14 16.88 39.42 20.61
N LYS A 15 16.53 38.13 20.67
CA LYS A 15 17.43 37.03 20.26
C LYS A 15 17.97 37.33 18.85
N PRO A 16 19.30 37.22 18.62
CA PRO A 16 19.88 37.53 17.31
C PRO A 16 19.21 36.65 16.25
N LYS A 17 18.61 37.31 15.24
CA LYS A 17 17.94 36.63 14.12
C LYS A 17 18.99 35.80 13.40
N LYS A 18 18.86 34.48 13.45
CA LYS A 18 19.73 33.56 12.70
C LYS A 18 19.62 33.93 11.23
N HIS A 19 20.75 34.19 10.58
CA HIS A 19 20.80 34.43 9.15
C HIS A 19 20.11 33.26 8.44
N ARG A 20 19.22 33.56 7.49
CA ARG A 20 18.55 32.52 6.70
C ARG A 20 19.65 31.80 5.94
N THR A 21 19.87 30.52 6.25
CA THR A 21 20.78 29.69 5.45
C THR A 21 20.25 29.70 4.03
N GLY A 22 21.06 30.14 3.06
CA GLY A 22 20.71 30.15 1.64
C GLY A 22 20.30 28.77 1.12
N PHE A 23 19.93 28.69 -0.16
CA PHE A 23 19.47 27.45 -0.76
C PHE A 23 20.51 26.33 -0.62
N LYS A 24 20.26 25.41 0.33
CA LYS A 24 21.16 24.28 0.60
C LYS A 24 20.98 23.25 -0.52
N ILE A 25 21.87 23.28 -1.50
CA ILE A 25 21.99 22.25 -2.53
C ILE A 25 22.92 21.18 -1.98
N GLY A 26 22.35 20.20 -1.30
CA GLY A 26 23.07 19.06 -0.73
C GLY A 26 22.23 17.80 -0.86
N PRO A 27 22.80 16.62 -0.60
CA PRO A 27 22.09 15.33 -0.71
C PRO A 27 20.82 15.24 0.14
N ASP A 28 20.68 16.09 1.16
CA ASP A 28 19.47 16.20 2.00
C ASP A 28 18.31 16.98 1.33
N ASN A 29 18.58 17.79 0.30
CA ASN A 29 17.62 18.63 -0.42
C ASN A 29 17.54 18.30 -1.92
N LEU A 30 18.43 17.45 -2.40
CA LEU A 30 18.24 16.75 -3.66
C LEU A 30 16.93 15.97 -3.56
N PRO A 31 16.17 15.74 -4.64
CA PRO A 31 15.05 14.80 -4.62
C PRO A 31 15.61 13.39 -4.42
N ASP A 32 16.06 13.09 -3.20
CA ASP A 32 16.02 11.79 -2.61
C ASP A 32 14.68 11.21 -3.00
N GLY A 33 14.75 10.26 -3.95
CA GLY A 33 13.58 9.82 -4.70
C GLY A 33 12.42 9.54 -3.76
N THR A 34 11.19 9.66 -4.27
CA THR A 34 9.94 9.50 -3.50
C THR A 34 9.97 8.34 -2.51
N HIS A 35 10.72 7.26 -2.80
CA HIS A 35 11.00 6.15 -1.91
C HIS A 35 11.73 6.51 -0.60
N ARG A 36 12.85 7.26 -0.61
CA ARG A 36 13.59 7.63 0.62
C ARG A 36 12.74 8.52 1.53
N ARG A 37 11.96 9.46 0.97
CA ARG A 37 10.98 10.26 1.74
C ARG A 37 9.88 9.40 2.38
N LYS A 38 9.34 8.42 1.63
CA LYS A 38 8.36 7.45 2.17
C LYS A 38 8.96 6.63 3.31
N VAL A 39 10.17 6.08 3.14
CA VAL A 39 10.86 5.31 4.20
C VAL A 39 11.08 6.16 5.45
N ILE A 40 11.54 7.40 5.30
CA ILE A 40 11.72 8.32 6.43
C ILE A 40 10.38 8.61 7.12
N LYS A 41 9.30 8.85 6.36
CA LYS A 41 7.95 9.07 6.90
C LYS A 41 7.44 7.83 7.66
N ILE A 42 7.57 6.65 7.08
CA ILE A 42 7.17 5.37 7.69
C ILE A 42 7.94 5.15 9.00
N LYS A 43 9.27 5.38 9.00
CA LYS A 43 10.10 5.26 10.19
C LYS A 43 9.66 6.23 11.29
N LYS A 44 9.41 7.50 10.95
CA LYS A 44 8.92 8.52 11.90
C LYS A 44 7.55 8.13 12.48
N ASP A 45 6.62 7.65 11.65
CA ASP A 45 5.28 7.22 12.09
C ASP A 45 5.34 6.00 13.04
N LEU A 46 6.16 4.99 12.71
CA LEU A 46 6.39 3.83 13.58
C LEU A 46 6.95 4.24 14.95
N ILE A 47 7.93 5.14 14.97
CA ILE A 47 8.51 5.66 16.22
C ILE A 47 7.44 6.41 17.03
N HIS A 48 6.62 7.24 16.38
CA HIS A 48 5.56 7.98 17.06
C HIS A 48 4.51 7.05 17.66
N LYS A 49 4.00 6.08 16.90
CA LYS A 49 3.06 5.07 17.38
C LYS A 49 3.61 4.27 18.56
N ALA A 50 4.89 3.89 18.51
CA ALA A 50 5.53 3.21 19.63
C ALA A 50 5.62 4.10 20.88
N LYS A 51 5.91 5.40 20.72
CA LYS A 51 5.93 6.36 21.83
C LYS A 51 4.54 6.54 22.45
N VAL A 52 3.51 6.72 21.62
CA VAL A 52 2.10 6.85 22.08
C VAL A 52 1.66 5.59 22.82
N LYS A 53 1.97 4.40 22.31
CA LYS A 53 1.66 3.14 23.01
C LYS A 53 2.38 3.05 24.36
N LYS A 54 3.65 3.45 24.43
CA LYS A 54 4.41 3.46 25.68
C LYS A 54 3.84 4.47 26.68
N SER A 55 3.47 5.68 26.26
CA SER A 55 2.86 6.67 27.17
C SER A 55 1.48 6.22 27.63
N TYR A 56 0.68 5.65 26.73
CA TYR A 56 -0.63 5.09 27.08
C TYR A 56 -0.53 3.94 28.07
N ALA A 57 0.41 3.01 27.87
CA ALA A 57 0.66 1.92 28.81
C ALA A 57 1.07 2.45 30.20
N LYS A 58 1.87 3.51 30.26
CA LYS A 58 2.24 4.17 31.53
C LYS A 58 1.03 4.80 32.23
N LEU A 59 0.17 5.51 31.49
CA LEU A 59 -1.05 6.09 32.05
C LEU A 59 -2.00 5.00 32.55
N LYS A 60 -2.22 3.95 31.75
CA LYS A 60 -3.06 2.81 32.11
C LYS A 60 -2.53 2.04 33.34
N ALA A 61 -1.22 1.97 33.53
CA ALA A 61 -0.63 1.37 34.72
C ALA A 61 -0.75 2.28 35.96
N ARG A 62 -0.73 3.60 35.77
CA ARG A 62 -0.89 4.60 36.84
C ARG A 62 -2.35 4.75 37.28
N GLU A 63 -3.28 4.62 36.33
CA GLU A 63 -4.72 4.60 36.55
C GLU A 63 -5.22 3.16 36.38
N PRO A 64 -5.02 2.26 37.36
CA PRO A 64 -5.80 1.04 37.37
C PRO A 64 -7.25 1.48 37.41
N ILE A 65 -7.97 1.18 36.34
CA ILE A 65 -9.38 1.49 36.15
C ILE A 65 -10.13 0.95 37.36
N THR A 66 -10.44 1.81 38.33
CA THR A 66 -11.53 1.53 39.25
C THR A 66 -12.76 1.50 38.34
N PRO A 67 -13.49 0.36 38.26
CA PRO A 67 -14.78 0.36 37.59
C PRO A 67 -15.64 1.34 38.37
N THR A 68 -15.73 2.58 37.91
CA THR A 68 -16.69 3.55 38.42
C THR A 68 -18.04 2.96 38.07
N PRO A 69 -18.86 2.55 39.06
CA PRO A 69 -20.22 2.16 38.78
C PRO A 69 -20.91 3.39 38.21
N ILE A 70 -21.57 3.18 37.08
CA ILE A 70 -22.55 4.11 36.53
C ILE A 70 -23.50 4.46 37.70
N PRO A 71 -23.79 5.74 37.99
CA PRO A 71 -24.81 6.09 38.97
C PRO A 71 -26.18 5.71 38.38
N THR A 72 -26.60 4.47 38.62
CA THR A 72 -27.99 4.06 38.47
C THR A 72 -28.74 4.60 39.67
N GLU A 73 -29.76 5.42 39.42
CA GLU A 73 -30.68 5.90 40.44
C GLU A 73 -31.33 4.73 41.23
N PRO A 74 -31.67 4.91 42.51
CA PRO A 74 -32.09 3.81 43.36
C PRO A 74 -33.56 3.47 43.10
N GLY A 75 -33.82 2.29 42.51
CA GLY A 75 -35.18 1.77 42.34
C GLY A 75 -35.22 0.31 41.86
N GLU A 76 -35.50 -0.58 42.81
CA GLU A 76 -36.02 -1.96 42.68
C GLU A 76 -35.09 -3.12 42.22
N PRO A 77 -35.09 -4.26 42.92
CA PRO A 77 -34.43 -5.48 42.47
C PRO A 77 -35.32 -6.22 41.46
N VAL A 78 -34.89 -6.33 40.20
CA VAL A 78 -35.56 -7.16 39.19
C VAL A 78 -34.82 -8.50 39.07
N GLU A 79 -35.51 -9.55 39.48
CA GLU A 79 -35.14 -10.97 39.41
C GLU A 79 -34.76 -11.40 37.97
N PRO A 80 -33.96 -12.48 37.81
CA PRO A 80 -33.59 -12.97 36.48
C PRO A 80 -34.83 -13.36 35.69
N ALA A 81 -35.09 -12.66 34.59
CA ALA A 81 -36.19 -12.92 33.68
C ALA A 81 -36.26 -14.42 33.31
N SER A 82 -37.28 -15.11 33.83
CA SER A 82 -37.66 -16.45 33.42
C SER A 82 -37.81 -16.48 31.90
N GLN A 83 -37.04 -17.34 31.22
CA GLN A 83 -37.06 -17.50 29.77
C GLN A 83 -38.28 -18.30 29.29
N ASP A 84 -39.46 -18.05 29.87
CA ASP A 84 -40.67 -18.73 29.44
C ASP A 84 -41.17 -18.10 28.14
N LEU A 85 -41.29 -18.94 27.11
CA LEU A 85 -41.78 -18.52 25.79
C LEU A 85 -43.24 -18.11 25.90
N HIS A 86 -43.62 -17.02 25.21
CA HIS A 86 -45.00 -16.52 25.17
C HIS A 86 -45.97 -17.64 24.72
N PRO A 87 -47.15 -17.80 25.37
CA PRO A 87 -48.04 -18.96 25.16
C PRO A 87 -48.46 -19.18 23.70
N GLU A 88 -48.62 -18.09 22.95
CA GLU A 88 -48.94 -18.12 21.51
C GLU A 88 -47.85 -18.80 20.65
N ARG A 89 -46.58 -18.67 21.07
CA ARG A 89 -45.44 -19.30 20.38
C ARG A 89 -45.35 -20.79 20.68
N GLN A 90 -45.75 -21.22 21.88
CA GLN A 90 -45.87 -22.65 22.22
C GLN A 90 -46.98 -23.31 21.40
N ALA A 91 -48.15 -22.68 21.27
CA ALA A 91 -49.25 -23.20 20.46
C ALA A 91 -48.87 -23.41 18.98
N MET A 92 -47.99 -22.57 18.42
CA MET A 92 -47.51 -22.71 17.04
C MET A 92 -46.52 -23.87 16.85
N LEU A 93 -45.81 -24.27 17.91
CA LEU A 93 -44.88 -25.40 17.90
C LEU A 93 -45.58 -26.73 18.17
N ASP A 94 -46.63 -26.71 18.99
CA ASP A 94 -47.42 -27.89 19.34
C ASP A 94 -48.43 -28.29 18.23
N ALA A 95 -48.70 -27.41 17.27
CA ALA A 95 -49.55 -27.72 16.13
C ALA A 95 -48.89 -28.77 15.21
N PRO A 96 -49.60 -29.86 14.84
CA PRO A 96 -49.05 -30.88 13.95
C PRO A 96 -48.78 -30.27 12.57
N ARG A 97 -47.51 -30.33 12.15
CA ARG A 97 -47.07 -29.83 10.85
C ARG A 97 -47.45 -30.84 9.77
N ASP A 98 -48.62 -30.69 9.17
CA ASP A 98 -49.07 -31.55 8.07
C ASP A 98 -48.04 -31.55 6.93
N LEU A 99 -47.56 -32.75 6.59
CA LEU A 99 -46.61 -32.99 5.51
C LEU A 99 -47.31 -32.77 4.16
N THR A 100 -47.19 -31.57 3.61
CA THR A 100 -47.58 -31.29 2.23
C THR A 100 -46.80 -32.18 1.26
N PRO A 101 -47.44 -32.93 0.33
CA PRO A 101 -46.71 -33.74 -0.64
C PRO A 101 -46.00 -32.86 -1.68
N PRO A 102 -44.87 -33.30 -2.26
CA PRO A 102 -44.11 -32.50 -3.21
C PRO A 102 -44.86 -32.39 -4.54
N VAL A 103 -45.31 -31.19 -4.88
CA VAL A 103 -45.90 -30.88 -6.20
C VAL A 103 -44.78 -30.86 -7.25
N ASN A 104 -44.55 -32.02 -7.88
CA ASN A 104 -43.88 -32.12 -9.17
C ASN A 104 -44.95 -32.14 -10.27
N GLN A 105 -45.37 -30.97 -10.75
CA GLN A 105 -46.19 -30.86 -11.97
C GLN A 105 -45.61 -29.79 -12.89
N THR A 106 -44.85 -30.25 -13.88
CA THR A 106 -44.48 -29.48 -15.06
C THR A 106 -45.69 -29.40 -16.00
N GLN A 107 -46.63 -28.48 -15.73
CA GLN A 107 -47.57 -28.05 -16.75
C GLN A 107 -47.07 -26.75 -17.37
N SER A 108 -46.61 -26.90 -18.61
CA SER A 108 -46.19 -25.85 -19.52
C SER A 108 -47.40 -25.00 -19.96
N PHE A 109 -47.70 -23.96 -19.19
CA PHE A 109 -48.61 -22.89 -19.64
C PHE A 109 -47.86 -21.96 -20.60
N SER A 110 -48.43 -21.76 -21.78
CA SER A 110 -47.92 -20.78 -22.75
C SER A 110 -47.93 -19.38 -22.13
N GLN A 111 -46.76 -18.79 -21.97
CA GLN A 111 -46.58 -17.41 -21.51
C GLN A 111 -45.91 -16.67 -22.66
N GLY A 112 -46.46 -15.51 -23.05
CA GLY A 112 -45.98 -14.67 -24.17
C GLY A 112 -44.51 -14.26 -24.04
N PRO A 113 -43.96 -13.41 -24.94
CA PRO A 113 -42.55 -13.07 -24.94
C PRO A 113 -42.16 -12.42 -23.59
N GLN A 114 -41.69 -13.25 -22.67
CA GLN A 114 -41.17 -12.87 -21.37
C GLN A 114 -39.97 -12.00 -21.68
N GLN A 115 -40.13 -10.69 -21.55
CA GLN A 115 -39.01 -9.77 -21.57
C GLN A 115 -37.98 -10.33 -20.59
N ARG A 116 -36.86 -10.79 -21.15
CA ARG A 116 -35.81 -11.49 -20.42
C ARG A 116 -35.31 -10.57 -19.33
N ARG A 117 -35.87 -10.71 -18.12
CA ARG A 117 -35.41 -9.97 -16.94
C ARG A 117 -33.91 -10.28 -16.81
N SER A 118 -33.09 -9.24 -16.86
CA SER A 118 -31.65 -9.37 -16.70
C SER A 118 -31.37 -10.14 -15.42
N LYS A 119 -30.66 -11.27 -15.52
CA LYS A 119 -30.29 -12.07 -14.36
C LYS A 119 -29.53 -11.18 -13.39
N ARG A 120 -30.04 -11.07 -12.17
CA ARG A 120 -29.33 -10.36 -11.10
C ARG A 120 -28.00 -11.06 -10.87
N PRO A 121 -26.89 -10.32 -10.74
CA PRO A 121 -25.60 -10.93 -10.50
C PRO A 121 -25.66 -11.77 -9.22
N GLY A 122 -25.13 -12.98 -9.26
CA GLY A 122 -24.95 -13.85 -8.10
C GLY A 122 -24.18 -13.15 -6.98
N TYR A 123 -24.37 -13.64 -5.76
CA TYR A 123 -23.91 -12.99 -4.52
C TYR A 123 -22.42 -12.58 -4.54
N PHE A 124 -21.54 -13.37 -5.17
CA PHE A 124 -20.09 -13.12 -5.25
C PHE A 124 -19.59 -12.66 -6.63
N GLU A 125 -20.45 -12.49 -7.63
CA GLU A 125 -19.99 -12.18 -8.99
C GLU A 125 -19.27 -10.83 -9.06
N LYS A 126 -19.70 -9.85 -8.27
CA LYS A 126 -19.04 -8.54 -8.17
C LYS A 126 -17.65 -8.66 -7.56
N GLU A 127 -17.48 -9.49 -6.54
CA GLU A 127 -16.20 -9.71 -5.87
C GLU A 127 -15.23 -10.49 -6.77
N GLN A 128 -15.73 -11.49 -7.49
CA GLN A 128 -14.94 -12.24 -8.47
C GLN A 128 -14.49 -11.35 -9.63
N ALA A 129 -15.38 -10.51 -10.16
CA ALA A 129 -15.04 -9.54 -11.20
C ALA A 129 -13.96 -8.56 -10.71
N PHE A 130 -14.07 -8.06 -9.48
CA PHE A 130 -13.07 -7.16 -8.90
C PHE A 130 -11.71 -7.86 -8.68
N ALA A 131 -11.72 -9.11 -8.23
CA ALA A 131 -10.51 -9.92 -8.09
C ALA A 131 -9.84 -10.16 -9.45
N ALA A 132 -10.63 -10.47 -10.48
CA ALA A 132 -10.15 -10.64 -11.85
C ALA A 132 -9.54 -9.34 -12.41
N GLN A 133 -10.20 -8.20 -12.20
CA GLN A 133 -9.68 -6.88 -12.61
C GLN A 133 -8.34 -6.57 -11.94
N LYS A 134 -8.22 -6.79 -10.63
CA LYS A 134 -6.95 -6.59 -9.90
C LYS A 134 -5.85 -7.52 -10.39
N LYS A 135 -6.17 -8.78 -10.70
CA LYS A 135 -5.21 -9.74 -11.25
C LYS A 135 -4.73 -9.30 -12.64
N ALA A 136 -5.65 -8.88 -13.51
CA ALA A 136 -5.33 -8.37 -14.84
C ALA A 136 -4.47 -7.10 -14.78
N GLU A 137 -4.76 -6.16 -13.88
CA GLU A 137 -3.94 -4.96 -13.70
C GLU A 137 -2.51 -5.31 -13.22
N ALA A 138 -2.39 -6.23 -12.26
CA ALA A 138 -1.09 -6.69 -11.77
C ALA A 138 -0.28 -7.39 -12.86
N GLU A 139 -0.93 -8.22 -13.68
CA GLU A 139 -0.30 -8.88 -14.84
C GLU A 139 0.11 -7.86 -15.91
N ALA A 140 -0.73 -6.88 -16.22
CA ALA A 140 -0.39 -5.81 -17.16
C ALA A 140 0.84 -5.02 -16.70
N ARG A 141 0.91 -4.65 -15.41
CA ARG A 141 2.10 -4.00 -14.84
C ARG A 141 3.34 -4.88 -14.93
N ARG A 142 3.22 -6.18 -14.64
CA ARG A 142 4.34 -7.14 -14.77
C ARG A 142 4.84 -7.22 -16.21
N LEU A 143 3.94 -7.34 -17.18
CA LEU A 143 4.29 -7.38 -18.60
C LEU A 143 4.96 -6.09 -19.06
N GLU A 144 4.52 -4.92 -18.58
CA GLU A 144 5.17 -3.65 -18.88
C GLU A 144 6.59 -3.60 -18.31
N PHE A 145 6.77 -4.03 -17.06
CA PHE A 145 8.10 -4.13 -16.45
C PHE A 145 9.00 -5.10 -17.23
N GLU A 146 8.49 -6.27 -17.62
CA GLU A 146 9.24 -7.25 -18.41
C GLU A 146 9.64 -6.71 -19.78
N ARG A 147 8.78 -5.96 -20.46
CA ARG A 147 9.11 -5.30 -21.73
C ARG A 147 10.25 -4.29 -21.54
N ARG A 148 10.13 -3.40 -20.56
CA ARG A 148 11.18 -2.41 -20.25
C ARG A 148 12.50 -3.09 -19.86
N GLU A 149 12.45 -4.16 -19.09
CA GLU A 149 13.65 -4.93 -18.70
C GLU A 149 14.28 -5.64 -19.90
N LYS A 150 13.48 -6.20 -20.83
CA LYS A 150 13.99 -6.79 -22.07
C LYS A 150 14.67 -5.74 -22.96
N GLU A 151 14.06 -4.57 -23.14
CA GLU A 151 14.68 -3.47 -23.91
C GLU A 151 15.99 -2.98 -23.27
N LYS A 152 16.02 -2.82 -21.95
CA LYS A 152 17.25 -2.46 -21.23
C LYS A 152 18.31 -3.54 -21.40
N LYS A 153 17.96 -4.81 -21.25
CA LYS A 153 18.89 -5.94 -21.41
C LYS A 153 19.46 -5.97 -22.82
N GLN A 154 18.64 -5.82 -23.86
CA GLN A 154 19.11 -5.71 -25.25
C GLN A 154 20.10 -4.55 -25.42
N LYS A 155 19.78 -3.35 -24.88
CA LYS A 155 20.71 -2.20 -24.92
C LYS A 155 22.02 -2.45 -24.17
N ILE A 156 21.98 -3.14 -23.03
CA ILE A 156 23.17 -3.50 -22.25
C ILE A 156 24.00 -4.52 -23.04
N GLU A 157 23.38 -5.57 -23.55
CA GLU A 157 24.05 -6.61 -24.34
C GLU A 157 24.69 -6.03 -25.61
N GLU A 158 24.02 -5.13 -26.32
CA GLU A 158 24.62 -4.43 -27.47
C GLU A 158 25.86 -3.62 -27.08
N ARG A 159 25.77 -2.87 -25.97
CA ARG A 159 26.91 -2.10 -25.44
C ARG A 159 28.06 -3.01 -25.03
N GLU A 160 27.77 -4.14 -24.39
CA GLU A 160 28.77 -5.12 -23.98
C GLU A 160 29.40 -5.82 -25.18
N ARG A 161 28.61 -6.20 -26.18
CA ARG A 161 29.10 -6.75 -27.46
C ARG A 161 30.02 -5.75 -28.15
N PHE A 162 29.61 -4.49 -28.25
CA PHE A 162 30.43 -3.43 -28.83
C PHE A 162 31.72 -3.20 -28.04
N ARG A 163 31.64 -3.13 -26.70
CA ARG A 163 32.80 -2.99 -25.82
C ARG A 163 33.77 -4.17 -25.99
N LYS A 164 33.26 -5.39 -26.03
CA LYS A 164 34.05 -6.62 -26.20
C LYS A 164 34.71 -6.67 -27.58
N ALA A 165 34.01 -6.27 -28.64
CA ALA A 165 34.55 -6.19 -29.99
C ALA A 165 35.68 -5.14 -30.09
N MET A 166 35.46 -3.95 -29.53
CA MET A 166 36.49 -2.90 -29.43
C MET A 166 37.69 -3.36 -28.60
N ALA A 167 37.46 -3.99 -27.45
CA ALA A 167 38.54 -4.53 -26.62
C ALA A 167 39.36 -5.57 -27.38
N LYS A 168 38.70 -6.51 -28.08
CA LYS A 168 39.37 -7.54 -28.89
C LYS A 168 40.17 -6.96 -30.07
N ALA A 169 39.69 -5.86 -30.65
CA ALA A 169 40.36 -5.17 -31.73
C ALA A 169 41.58 -4.35 -31.23
N ARG A 170 41.46 -3.73 -30.05
CA ARG A 170 42.54 -3.03 -29.34
C ARG A 170 43.54 -3.96 -28.66
N THR A 171 43.19 -5.22 -28.44
CA THR A 171 44.11 -6.23 -27.88
C THR A 171 45.22 -6.47 -28.91
N GLY A 172 46.41 -5.97 -28.59
CA GLY A 172 47.59 -5.98 -29.45
C GLY A 172 47.87 -7.34 -30.07
N GLY A 173 48.40 -7.34 -31.30
CA GLY A 173 48.92 -8.53 -31.96
C GLY A 173 50.20 -9.05 -31.30
N LYS A 174 50.87 -10.00 -31.96
CA LYS A 174 52.13 -10.60 -31.48
C LYS A 174 53.23 -9.57 -31.19
N ASN A 175 53.16 -8.40 -31.84
CA ASN A 175 54.07 -7.27 -31.69
C ASN A 175 53.46 -6.09 -30.89
N GLY A 176 52.34 -6.29 -30.20
CA GLY A 176 51.63 -5.24 -29.45
C GLY A 176 50.84 -4.24 -30.32
N GLN A 177 50.94 -4.30 -31.64
CA GLN A 177 50.24 -3.39 -32.56
C GLN A 177 48.72 -3.63 -32.62
N ARG A 178 47.94 -2.56 -32.78
CA ARG A 178 46.47 -2.60 -32.87
C ARG A 178 46.00 -3.28 -34.15
N LYS A 179 44.87 -3.98 -34.09
CA LYS A 179 44.30 -4.69 -35.25
C LYS A 179 43.35 -3.76 -36.00
N LEU A 180 43.91 -2.80 -36.74
CA LEU A 180 43.17 -1.75 -37.45
C LEU A 180 42.02 -2.27 -38.31
N GLY A 181 42.18 -3.42 -39.00
CA GLY A 181 41.11 -4.02 -39.81
C GLY A 181 39.91 -4.56 -39.01
N LYS A 182 40.07 -4.83 -37.71
CA LYS A 182 38.96 -5.19 -36.80
C LYS A 182 38.37 -3.95 -36.13
N GLU A 183 39.22 -2.97 -35.82
CA GLU A 183 38.79 -1.69 -35.24
C GLU A 183 37.95 -0.89 -36.24
N SER A 184 38.36 -0.85 -37.51
CA SER A 184 37.66 -0.12 -38.57
C SER A 184 36.23 -0.62 -38.75
N LYS A 185 35.99 -1.94 -38.76
CA LYS A 185 34.64 -2.53 -38.89
C LYS A 185 33.71 -2.09 -37.76
N VAL A 186 34.17 -2.16 -36.52
CA VAL A 186 33.37 -1.78 -35.34
C VAL A 186 33.11 -0.27 -35.31
N LEU A 187 34.09 0.54 -35.73
CA LEU A 187 33.92 1.99 -35.85
C LEU A 187 32.95 2.36 -36.98
N LEU A 188 33.00 1.68 -38.11
CA LEU A 188 32.07 1.88 -39.23
C LEU A 188 30.63 1.54 -38.83
N GLU A 189 30.40 0.45 -38.10
CA GLU A 189 29.07 0.14 -37.54
C GLU A 189 28.55 1.22 -36.60
N LYS A 190 29.44 1.81 -35.77
CA LYS A 190 29.09 2.94 -34.90
C LYS A 190 28.73 4.19 -35.70
N VAL A 191 29.51 4.53 -36.72
CA VAL A 191 29.23 5.67 -37.61
C VAL A 191 27.91 5.45 -38.35
N ARG A 192 27.67 4.25 -38.88
CA ARG A 192 26.41 3.90 -39.54
C ARG A 192 25.21 4.07 -38.60
N ARG A 193 25.36 3.74 -37.32
CA ARG A 193 24.30 3.93 -36.31
C ARG A 193 24.05 5.40 -35.99
N ILE A 194 25.09 6.24 -35.99
CA ILE A 194 24.98 7.69 -35.71
C ILE A 194 24.44 8.47 -36.92
N VAL A 195 24.78 8.04 -38.15
CA VAL A 195 24.39 8.71 -39.40
C VAL A 195 23.06 8.17 -39.95
N GLY A 196 22.67 6.95 -39.56
CA GLY A 196 21.41 6.32 -39.95
C GLY A 196 20.26 6.49 -38.95
N GLU A 197 20.52 7.12 -37.81
CA GLU A 197 19.51 7.76 -36.94
C GLU A 197 19.31 9.21 -37.39
#